data_AF-A0A2F0ARS0-F1
#
_entry.id   AF-A0A2F0ARS0-F1
#
_cell.length_a   1.000
_cell.length_b   1.000
_cell.length_c   1.000
_cell.angle_alpha   90.00
_cell.angle_beta   90.00
_cell.angle_gamma   90.00
#
_symmetry.space_group_name_H-M   'P 1'
#
loop_
_entity.id
_entity.type
_entity.pdbx_description
1 polymer ?
#
loop_
_entity_poly.entity_id
_entity_poly.type
_entity_poly.pdbx_seq_one_letter_code
_entity_poly.pdbx_strand_id
1 'polypeptide(L)'
;MRLITHLPLLAIIIAGLQLGCEEDVEKQTLKEARQAVKASQYDLALKKFKALLALAPDNYNGLWGVADVYGKQGNVIEQEKMLNKILENEEYKKSFSRILMPALEQNYVMQGNNLLGADVKKAEAFYRKALELNKKNALANSNLAELLMNRGDAAQRAGKYQVADDSFRAAIKLRITSKLRKKLKKRAELSEFFVQRATVLPIFEKVKAKLVKAGQYDPKTKQFKISIEEKFDAPQKKSANEKALIQRQGIMKLLNSITDLVWTIAAKKRPADAAPIELKASLLKGFAKGQDLSKKGKTYTYKASVGIARDALLFHVIDVNAGEYKKVKAKK
;
A
#
# COMPACT_ATOMS: atom_id res chain seq x y z
N MET A 1 50.18 -10.01 93.61
CA MET A 1 50.21 -8.55 93.90
C MET A 1 49.67 -7.82 92.68
N ARG A 2 48.80 -6.83 92.91
CA ARG A 2 47.95 -6.12 91.94
C ARG A 2 48.76 -5.37 90.88
N LEU A 3 48.24 -5.23 89.66
CA LEU A 3 47.66 -3.97 89.17
C LEU A 3 46.99 -4.10 87.79
N ILE A 4 45.73 -3.68 87.80
CA ILE A 4 44.81 -3.34 86.71
C ILE A 4 45.35 -2.09 86.00
N THR A 5 45.10 -1.91 84.69
CA THR A 5 44.44 -0.71 84.11
C THR A 5 44.37 -0.69 82.56
N HIS A 6 43.13 -0.53 82.08
CA HIS A 6 42.63 0.28 80.94
C HIS A 6 42.81 -0.14 79.45
N LEU A 7 41.67 -0.52 78.85
CA LEU A 7 41.21 -0.31 77.46
C LEU A 7 41.46 1.14 76.97
N PRO A 8 41.57 1.43 75.64
CA PRO A 8 40.36 1.43 74.79
C PRO A 8 40.54 1.11 73.27
N LEU A 9 39.40 0.77 72.68
CA LEU A 9 38.94 1.02 71.30
C LEU A 9 40.00 1.18 70.18
N LEU A 10 39.98 0.24 69.24
CA LEU A 10 40.28 0.53 67.83
C LEU A 10 39.16 -0.05 66.94
N ALA A 11 37.97 0.53 67.05
CA ALA A 11 36.98 0.46 65.98
C ALA A 11 37.43 1.43 64.89
N ILE A 12 38.36 1.00 64.02
CA ILE A 12 38.68 1.74 62.80
C ILE A 12 37.53 1.56 61.82
N ILE A 13 36.88 2.68 61.59
CA ILE A 13 35.92 2.96 60.53
C ILE A 13 36.55 2.58 59.17
N ILE A 14 36.20 1.42 58.62
CA ILE A 14 36.35 1.14 57.18
C ILE A 14 35.02 1.49 56.53
N ALA A 15 34.77 2.78 56.31
CA ALA A 15 33.59 3.27 55.58
C ALA A 15 33.90 4.47 54.68
N GLY A 16 35.15 4.62 54.24
CA GLY A 16 35.59 5.78 53.45
C GLY A 16 36.36 5.49 52.16
N LEU A 17 36.68 4.22 51.84
CA LEU A 17 37.54 3.85 50.70
C LEU A 17 36.83 3.20 49.51
N GLN A 18 35.53 2.92 49.60
CA GLN A 18 34.84 2.15 48.56
C GLN A 18 34.41 2.99 47.35
N LEU A 19 34.12 4.29 47.52
CA LEU A 19 33.54 5.11 46.45
C LEU A 19 34.55 5.48 45.34
N GLY A 20 35.84 5.53 45.62
CA GLY A 20 36.87 5.88 44.63
C GLY A 20 37.32 4.71 43.75
N CYS A 21 37.36 3.49 44.29
CA CYS A 21 37.80 2.32 43.53
C CYS A 21 36.70 1.76 42.61
N GLU A 22 35.43 1.93 42.95
CA GLU A 22 34.31 1.34 42.22
C GLU A 22 34.07 2.02 40.87
N GLU A 23 34.16 3.36 40.82
CA GLU A 23 34.02 4.13 39.58
C GLU A 23 35.15 3.83 38.57
N ASP A 24 36.37 3.58 39.06
CA ASP A 24 37.51 3.21 38.23
C ASP A 24 37.40 1.78 37.68
N VAL A 25 36.85 0.85 38.47
CA VAL A 25 36.60 -0.53 38.04
C VAL A 25 35.51 -0.59 36.96
N GLU A 26 34.42 0.18 37.08
CA GLU A 26 33.38 0.26 36.06
C GLU A 26 33.93 0.79 34.72
N LYS A 27 34.68 1.90 34.77
CA LYS A 27 35.29 2.51 33.58
C LYS A 27 36.26 1.56 32.89
N GLN A 28 37.10 0.88 33.66
CA GLN A 28 38.04 -0.10 33.12
C GLN A 28 37.32 -1.31 32.51
N THR A 29 36.30 -1.84 33.19
CA THR A 29 35.50 -2.97 32.70
C THR A 29 34.79 -2.62 31.39
N LEU A 30 34.22 -1.41 31.29
CA LEU A 30 33.60 -0.91 30.07
C LEU A 30 34.60 -0.78 28.91
N LYS A 31 35.81 -0.29 29.19
CA LYS A 31 36.88 -0.17 28.18
C LYS A 31 37.27 -1.54 27.61
N GLU A 32 37.48 -2.52 28.47
CA GLU A 32 37.81 -3.90 28.09
C GLU A 32 36.67 -4.55 27.29
N ALA A 33 35.42 -4.36 27.71
CA ALA A 33 34.25 -4.88 26.99
C ALA A 33 34.20 -4.33 25.56
N ARG A 34 34.38 -3.01 25.39
CA ARG A 34 34.42 -2.35 24.06
C ARG A 34 35.60 -2.81 23.21
N GLN A 35 36.76 -3.09 23.81
CA GLN A 35 37.91 -3.66 23.10
C GLN A 35 37.58 -5.07 22.58
N ALA A 36 36.95 -5.91 23.40
CA ALA A 36 36.50 -7.23 22.97
C ALA A 36 35.49 -7.15 21.81
N VAL A 37 34.55 -6.20 21.83
CA VAL A 37 33.64 -5.95 20.69
C VAL A 37 34.41 -5.60 19.41
N LYS A 38 35.40 -4.70 19.51
CA LYS A 38 36.23 -4.32 18.36
C LYS A 38 37.06 -5.49 17.81
N ALA A 39 37.51 -6.37 18.70
CA ALA A 39 38.20 -7.60 18.35
C ALA A 39 37.25 -8.72 17.87
N SER A 40 35.94 -8.47 17.75
CA SER A 40 34.90 -9.46 17.44
C SER A 40 34.86 -10.65 18.40
N GLN A 41 35.40 -10.50 19.61
CA GLN A 41 35.36 -11.48 20.69
C GLN A 41 34.05 -11.32 21.47
N TYR A 42 32.93 -11.67 20.83
CA TYR A 42 31.59 -11.36 21.34
C TYR A 42 31.26 -12.04 22.67
N ASP A 43 31.69 -13.27 22.90
CA ASP A 43 31.46 -13.97 24.17
C ASP A 43 32.21 -13.30 25.32
N LEU A 44 33.45 -12.89 25.08
CA LEU A 44 34.24 -12.12 26.05
C LEU A 44 33.59 -10.76 26.32
N ALA A 45 33.15 -10.06 25.26
CA ALA A 45 32.46 -8.78 25.39
C ALA A 45 31.18 -8.92 26.25
N LEU A 46 30.35 -9.93 25.98
CA LEU A 46 29.14 -10.22 26.78
C LEU A 46 29.49 -10.52 28.23
N LYS A 47 30.52 -11.33 28.50
CA LYS A 47 30.98 -11.61 29.86
C LYS A 47 31.37 -10.32 30.59
N LYS A 48 32.12 -9.44 29.93
CA LYS A 48 32.59 -8.16 30.51
C LYS A 48 31.44 -7.17 30.71
N PHE A 49 30.51 -7.04 29.76
CA PHE A 49 29.33 -6.19 29.95
C PHE A 49 28.39 -6.72 31.04
N LYS A 50 28.22 -8.04 31.18
CA LYS A 50 27.46 -8.63 32.29
C LYS A 50 28.13 -8.39 33.64
N ALA A 51 29.46 -8.46 33.71
CA ALA A 51 30.20 -8.08 34.92
C ALA A 51 29.99 -6.60 35.28
N LEU A 52 30.03 -5.70 34.29
CA LEU A 52 29.68 -4.29 34.48
C LEU A 52 28.26 -4.11 35.02
N LEU A 53 27.28 -4.83 34.46
CA LEU A 53 25.89 -4.79 34.91
C LEU A 53 25.66 -5.46 36.27
N ALA A 54 26.58 -6.29 36.75
CA ALA A 54 26.52 -6.82 38.11
C ALA A 54 26.91 -5.76 39.15
N LEU A 55 27.81 -4.84 38.78
CA LEU A 55 28.19 -3.68 39.60
C LEU A 55 27.15 -2.57 39.51
N ALA A 56 26.72 -2.23 38.30
CA ALA A 56 25.74 -1.19 38.03
C ALA A 56 24.62 -1.71 37.10
N PRO A 57 23.55 -2.30 37.66
CA PRO A 57 22.47 -2.97 36.89
C PRO A 57 21.76 -2.11 35.85
N ASP A 58 21.69 -0.81 36.10
CA ASP A 58 21.03 0.14 35.21
C ASP A 58 22.01 0.89 34.30
N ASN A 59 23.31 0.59 34.34
CA ASN A 59 24.31 1.29 33.53
C ASN A 59 23.98 1.21 32.03
N TYR A 60 23.62 2.35 31.43
CA TYR A 60 23.25 2.46 30.01
C TYR A 60 24.31 1.85 29.08
N ASN A 61 25.60 2.12 29.31
CA ASN A 61 26.67 1.62 28.46
C ASN A 61 26.80 0.09 28.53
N GLY A 62 26.55 -0.50 29.71
CA GLY A 62 26.46 -1.94 29.89
C GLY A 62 25.28 -2.54 29.13
N LEU A 63 24.09 -1.98 29.32
CA LEU A 63 22.86 -2.47 28.68
C LEU A 63 22.95 -2.37 27.14
N TRP A 64 23.34 -1.19 26.64
CA TRP A 64 23.57 -0.96 25.21
C TRP A 64 24.68 -1.87 24.67
N GLY A 65 25.77 -2.07 25.42
CA GLY A 65 26.85 -2.95 25.04
C GLY A 65 26.41 -4.39 24.80
N VAL A 66 25.57 -4.94 25.69
CA VAL A 66 24.96 -6.27 25.50
C VAL A 66 24.07 -6.29 24.24
N ALA A 67 23.21 -5.28 24.07
CA ALA A 67 22.32 -5.19 22.90
C ALA A 67 23.09 -5.09 21.57
N ASP A 68 24.16 -4.29 21.53
CA ASP A 68 25.03 -4.13 20.35
C ASP A 68 25.72 -5.45 19.99
N VAL A 69 26.22 -6.19 20.99
CA VAL A 69 26.83 -7.50 20.74
C VAL A 69 25.82 -8.50 20.18
N TYR A 70 24.62 -8.60 20.77
CA TYR A 70 23.58 -9.48 20.22
C TYR A 70 23.19 -9.10 18.79
N GLY A 71 23.13 -7.80 18.48
CA GLY A 71 22.92 -7.32 17.12
C GLY A 71 24.01 -7.77 16.14
N LYS A 72 25.28 -7.66 16.54
CA LYS A 72 26.42 -8.11 15.72
C LYS A 72 26.46 -9.62 15.50
N GLN A 73 26.00 -10.40 16.49
CA GLN A 73 25.85 -11.86 16.37
C GLN A 73 24.62 -12.27 15.56
N GLY A 74 23.74 -11.32 15.18
CA GLY A 74 22.46 -11.62 14.55
C GLY A 74 21.45 -12.29 15.49
N ASN A 75 21.72 -12.29 16.80
CA ASN A 75 20.77 -12.76 17.81
C ASN A 75 19.69 -11.70 18.05
N VAL A 76 18.81 -11.60 17.07
CA VAL A 76 17.76 -10.58 17.00
C VAL A 76 16.75 -10.66 18.15
N ILE A 77 16.51 -11.85 18.71
CA ILE A 77 15.55 -12.04 19.81
C ILE A 77 16.11 -11.44 21.11
N GLU A 78 17.35 -11.81 21.47
CA GLU A 78 17.96 -11.27 22.68
C GLU A 78 18.30 -9.78 22.53
N GLN A 79 18.64 -9.33 21.32
CA GLN A 79 18.81 -7.90 21.06
C GLN A 79 17.50 -7.12 21.28
N GLU A 80 16.36 -7.59 20.75
CA GLU A 80 15.06 -6.93 20.95
C GLU A 80 14.74 -6.82 22.45
N LYS A 81 14.91 -7.91 23.19
CA LYS A 81 14.68 -7.95 24.63
C LYS A 81 15.51 -6.89 25.37
N MET A 82 16.80 -6.79 25.04
CA MET A 82 17.68 -5.80 25.66
C MET A 82 17.33 -4.36 25.26
N LEU A 83 17.01 -4.11 23.99
CA LEU A 83 16.58 -2.79 23.53
C LEU A 83 15.28 -2.35 24.21
N ASN A 84 14.30 -3.24 24.34
CA ASN A 84 13.05 -2.96 25.04
C ASN A 84 13.30 -2.67 26.53
N LYS A 85 14.17 -3.45 27.20
CA LYS A 85 14.58 -3.16 28.58
C LYS A 85 15.19 -1.76 28.72
N ILE A 86 16.05 -1.34 27.79
CA ILE A 86 16.63 0.02 27.83
C ILE A 86 15.53 1.09 27.64
N LEU A 87 14.55 0.80 26.79
CA LEU A 87 13.45 1.72 26.47
C LEU A 87 12.36 1.82 27.55
N GLU A 88 12.31 0.89 28.51
CA GLU A 88 11.48 0.99 29.71
C GLU A 88 11.92 2.16 30.62
N ASN A 89 13.21 2.55 30.54
CA ASN A 89 13.71 3.73 31.22
C ASN A 89 13.43 4.99 30.36
N GLU A 90 12.50 5.84 30.80
CA GLU A 90 12.11 7.05 30.08
C GLU A 90 13.25 8.07 29.92
N GLU A 91 14.22 8.12 30.85
CA GLU A 91 15.40 8.97 30.71
C GLU A 91 16.28 8.49 29.55
N TYR A 92 16.52 7.18 29.44
CA TYR A 92 17.31 6.61 28.35
C TYR A 92 16.62 6.73 27.02
N LYS A 93 15.30 6.53 26.98
CA LYS A 93 14.50 6.78 25.79
C LYS A 93 14.62 8.23 25.33
N LYS A 94 14.54 9.21 26.24
CA LYS A 94 14.70 10.63 25.90
C LYS A 94 16.12 10.94 25.39
N SER A 95 17.13 10.48 26.11
CA SER A 95 18.55 10.81 25.84
C SER A 95 19.13 10.06 24.64
N PHE A 96 18.67 8.83 24.38
CA PHE A 96 19.31 7.91 23.43
C PHE A 96 18.38 7.38 22.34
N SER A 97 17.15 7.90 22.21
CA SER A 97 16.20 7.53 21.13
C SER A 97 16.83 7.53 19.73
N ARG A 98 17.74 8.48 19.45
CA ARG A 98 18.45 8.59 18.16
C ARG A 98 19.32 7.38 17.82
N ILE A 99 19.66 6.56 18.80
CA ILE A 99 20.47 5.34 18.66
C ILE A 99 19.57 4.10 18.83
N LEU A 100 18.73 4.10 19.86
CA LEU A 100 17.89 2.96 20.22
C LEU A 100 16.80 2.68 19.17
N MET A 101 16.13 3.72 18.65
CA MET A 101 15.05 3.54 17.67
C MET A 101 15.57 2.96 16.34
N PRO A 102 16.67 3.47 15.75
CA PRO A 102 17.26 2.84 14.56
C PRO A 102 17.74 1.41 14.78
N ALA A 103 18.29 1.09 15.96
CA ALA A 103 18.71 -0.26 16.29
C ALA A 103 17.52 -1.23 16.37
N LEU A 104 16.43 -0.82 17.02
CA LEU A 104 15.21 -1.62 17.12
C LEU A 104 14.51 -1.76 15.76
N GLU A 105 14.50 -0.69 14.95
CA GLU A 105 14.03 -0.71 13.56
C GLU A 105 14.80 -1.73 12.72
N GLN A 106 16.13 -1.70 12.76
CA GLN A 106 16.98 -2.65 12.04
C GLN A 106 16.75 -4.08 12.53
N ASN A 107 16.62 -4.27 13.85
CA ASN A 107 16.30 -5.56 14.44
C ASN A 107 15.00 -6.14 13.86
N TYR A 108 13.92 -5.35 13.81
CA TYR A 108 12.66 -5.79 13.19
C TYR A 108 12.81 -6.13 11.71
N VAL A 109 13.60 -5.37 10.93
CA VAL A 109 13.89 -5.73 9.54
C VAL A 109 14.60 -7.09 9.46
N MET A 110 15.58 -7.36 10.32
CA MET A 110 16.30 -8.63 10.35
C MET A 110 15.40 -9.79 10.75
N GLN A 111 14.53 -9.63 11.76
CA GLN A 111 13.54 -10.63 12.12
C GLN A 111 12.58 -10.93 10.94
N GLY A 112 12.15 -9.90 10.24
CA GLY A 112 11.35 -10.04 9.02
C GLY A 112 12.06 -10.85 7.94
N ASN A 113 13.36 -10.58 7.71
CA ASN A 113 14.16 -11.30 6.72
C ASN A 113 14.35 -12.78 7.10
N ASN A 114 14.66 -13.07 8.35
CA ASN A 114 14.88 -14.43 8.85
C ASN A 114 13.64 -15.31 8.71
N LEU A 115 12.44 -14.72 8.74
CA LEU A 115 11.17 -15.42 8.65
C LEU A 115 10.59 -15.49 7.23
N LEU A 116 11.21 -14.84 6.24
CA LEU A 116 10.62 -14.66 4.91
C LEU A 116 10.30 -15.99 4.19
N GLY A 117 11.10 -17.04 4.44
CA GLY A 117 10.89 -18.38 3.89
C GLY A 117 10.10 -19.35 4.78
N ALA A 118 9.92 -19.03 6.07
CA ALA A 118 9.32 -19.92 7.06
C ALA A 118 7.90 -19.49 7.48
N ASP A 119 7.73 -18.21 7.81
CA ASP A 119 6.46 -17.64 8.25
C ASP A 119 6.29 -16.22 7.69
N VAL A 120 5.76 -16.16 6.47
CA VAL A 120 5.51 -14.90 5.74
C VAL A 120 4.60 -13.94 6.52
N LYS A 121 3.66 -14.45 7.32
CA LYS A 121 2.76 -13.58 8.10
C LYS A 121 3.50 -12.88 9.23
N LYS A 122 4.36 -13.61 9.96
CA LYS A 122 5.22 -12.99 10.98
C LYS A 122 6.24 -12.06 10.35
N ALA A 123 6.82 -12.43 9.20
CA ALA A 123 7.74 -11.55 8.48
C ALA A 123 7.09 -10.20 8.13
N GLU A 124 5.87 -10.22 7.60
CA GLU A 124 5.10 -9.00 7.34
C GLU A 124 4.88 -8.17 8.61
N ALA A 125 4.52 -8.80 9.74
CA ALA A 125 4.31 -8.09 11.00
C ALA A 125 5.56 -7.34 11.46
N PHE A 126 6.74 -7.95 11.33
CA PHE A 126 8.00 -7.31 11.67
C PHE A 126 8.35 -6.14 10.75
N TYR A 127 8.15 -6.25 9.44
CA TYR A 127 8.33 -5.09 8.56
C TYR A 127 7.39 -3.94 8.89
N ARG A 128 6.15 -4.24 9.32
CA ARG A 128 5.21 -3.21 9.79
C ARG A 128 5.70 -2.52 11.06
N LYS A 129 6.18 -3.27 12.06
CA LYS A 129 6.82 -2.71 13.26
C LYS A 129 8.02 -1.81 12.91
N ALA A 130 8.87 -2.22 11.98
CA ALA A 130 9.97 -1.37 11.51
C ALA A 130 9.47 -0.05 10.88
N LEU A 131 8.37 -0.10 10.12
CA LEU A 131 7.76 1.09 9.50
C LEU A 131 6.98 1.98 10.47
N GLU A 132 6.55 1.45 11.62
CA GLU A 132 5.99 2.25 12.72
C GLU A 132 7.07 3.14 13.34
N LEU A 133 8.29 2.59 13.52
CA LEU A 133 9.45 3.35 13.99
C LEU A 133 9.97 4.33 12.92
N ASN A 134 10.05 3.88 11.67
CA ASN A 134 10.53 4.69 10.56
C ASN A 134 9.80 4.38 9.26
N LYS A 135 8.80 5.21 8.95
CA LYS A 135 8.01 5.12 7.71
C LYS A 135 8.84 5.19 6.43
N LYS A 136 10.08 5.68 6.49
CA LYS A 136 10.99 5.84 5.33
C LYS A 136 12.03 4.73 5.20
N ASN A 137 12.04 3.71 6.08
CA ASN A 137 12.99 2.60 5.96
C ASN A 137 12.88 1.92 4.59
N ALA A 138 13.94 1.97 3.80
CA ALA A 138 13.92 1.48 2.41
C ALA A 138 13.80 -0.04 2.32
N LEU A 139 14.45 -0.78 3.22
CA LEU A 139 14.44 -2.24 3.25
C LEU A 139 13.06 -2.77 3.66
N ALA A 140 12.49 -2.28 4.76
CA ALA A 140 11.16 -2.66 5.21
C ALA A 140 10.08 -2.33 4.18
N ASN A 141 10.13 -1.15 3.56
CA ASN A 141 9.19 -0.78 2.49
C ASN A 141 9.33 -1.72 1.28
N SER A 142 10.55 -2.06 0.88
CA SER A 142 10.80 -2.92 -0.29
C SER A 142 10.35 -4.36 -0.03
N ASN A 143 10.72 -4.93 1.11
CA ASN A 143 10.38 -6.31 1.47
C ASN A 143 8.87 -6.47 1.71
N LEU A 144 8.23 -5.51 2.37
CA LEU A 144 6.78 -5.52 2.55
C LEU A 144 6.04 -5.37 1.22
N ALA A 145 6.52 -4.50 0.32
CA ALA A 145 5.94 -4.33 -1.01
C ALA A 145 6.05 -5.61 -1.84
N GLU A 146 7.19 -6.30 -1.76
CA GLU A 146 7.40 -7.59 -2.43
C GLU A 146 6.46 -8.68 -1.87
N LEU A 147 6.35 -8.79 -0.55
CA LEU A 147 5.42 -9.72 0.09
C LEU A 147 3.96 -9.50 -0.35
N LEU A 148 3.52 -8.24 -0.35
CA LEU A 148 2.18 -7.87 -0.79
C LEU A 148 1.99 -8.12 -2.30
N MET A 149 3.01 -7.85 -3.11
CA MET A 149 2.99 -8.18 -4.53
C MET A 149 2.86 -9.69 -4.77
N ASN A 150 3.63 -10.50 -4.04
CA ASN A 150 3.60 -11.96 -4.15
C ASN A 150 2.27 -12.54 -3.68
N ARG A 151 1.71 -12.00 -2.58
CA ARG A 151 0.34 -12.32 -2.12
C ARG A 151 -0.68 -11.99 -3.20
N GLY A 152 -0.58 -10.81 -3.80
CA GLY A 152 -1.48 -10.40 -4.87
C GLY A 152 -1.38 -11.30 -6.11
N ASP A 153 -0.17 -11.64 -6.54
CA ASP A 153 0.07 -12.53 -7.68
C ASP A 153 -0.44 -13.96 -7.41
N ALA A 154 -0.27 -14.48 -6.19
CA ALA A 154 -0.83 -15.77 -5.79
C ALA A 154 -2.36 -15.74 -5.76
N ALA A 155 -2.96 -14.69 -5.18
CA ALA A 155 -4.41 -14.52 -5.14
C ALA A 155 -5.01 -14.40 -6.55
N GLN A 156 -4.35 -13.65 -7.44
CA GLN A 156 -4.78 -13.50 -8.84
C GLN A 156 -4.76 -14.84 -9.58
N ARG A 157 -3.70 -15.66 -9.40
CA ARG A 157 -3.63 -17.01 -9.98
C ARG A 157 -4.72 -17.95 -9.42
N ALA A 158 -5.10 -17.77 -8.17
CA ALA A 158 -6.17 -18.53 -7.53
C ALA A 158 -7.58 -17.99 -7.85
N GLY A 159 -7.73 -16.99 -8.73
CA GLY A 159 -9.02 -16.37 -9.05
C GLY A 159 -9.61 -15.52 -7.93
N LYS A 160 -8.86 -15.26 -6.85
CA LYS A 160 -9.26 -14.43 -5.70
C LYS A 160 -8.95 -12.97 -5.97
N TYR A 161 -9.62 -12.39 -6.97
CA TYR A 161 -9.27 -11.08 -7.51
C TYR A 161 -9.42 -9.92 -6.53
N GLN A 162 -10.35 -9.99 -5.57
CA GLN A 162 -10.49 -8.96 -4.54
C GLN A 162 -9.26 -8.90 -3.64
N VAL A 163 -8.81 -10.07 -3.15
CA VAL A 163 -7.61 -10.20 -2.34
C VAL A 163 -6.37 -9.74 -3.12
N ALA A 164 -6.33 -9.98 -4.42
CA ALA A 164 -5.26 -9.52 -5.29
C ALA A 164 -5.22 -7.99 -5.38
N ASP A 165 -6.36 -7.36 -5.69
CA ASP A 165 -6.48 -5.89 -5.76
C ASP A 165 -6.09 -5.23 -4.44
N ASP A 166 -6.63 -5.72 -3.32
CA ASP A 166 -6.34 -5.21 -1.98
C ASP A 166 -4.83 -5.26 -1.67
N SER A 167 -4.18 -6.37 -2.02
CA SER A 167 -2.75 -6.57 -1.80
C SER A 167 -1.91 -5.61 -2.65
N PHE A 168 -2.23 -5.46 -3.93
CA PHE A 168 -1.52 -4.52 -4.81
C PHE A 168 -1.71 -3.07 -4.37
N ARG A 169 -2.92 -2.68 -3.95
CA ARG A 169 -3.20 -1.33 -3.44
C ARG A 169 -2.50 -1.06 -2.12
N ALA A 170 -2.42 -2.04 -1.22
CA ALA A 170 -1.64 -1.92 0.00
C ALA A 170 -0.15 -1.67 -0.33
N ALA A 171 0.42 -2.39 -1.29
CA ALA A 171 1.81 -2.19 -1.71
C ALA A 171 2.05 -0.80 -2.33
N ILE A 172 1.09 -0.27 -3.09
CA ILE A 172 1.18 1.06 -3.71
C ILE A 172 1.29 2.20 -2.69
N LYS A 173 0.68 2.03 -1.50
CA LYS A 173 0.72 3.01 -0.39
C LYS A 173 2.09 3.11 0.27
N LEU A 174 2.97 2.14 0.05
CA LEU A 174 4.32 2.12 0.61
C LEU A 174 5.25 3.08 -0.14
N ARG A 175 6.38 3.42 0.50
CA ARG A 175 7.45 4.23 -0.10
C ARG A 175 8.29 3.35 -1.03
N ILE A 176 7.76 3.14 -2.24
CA ILE A 176 8.37 2.32 -3.29
C ILE A 176 8.81 3.15 -4.50
N THR A 177 9.63 2.56 -5.37
CA THR A 177 10.06 3.17 -6.63
C THR A 177 8.89 3.45 -7.56
N SER A 178 9.02 4.46 -8.41
CA SER A 178 8.00 4.82 -9.41
C SER A 178 7.74 3.68 -10.40
N LYS A 179 8.78 2.93 -10.79
CA LYS A 179 8.69 1.76 -11.67
C LYS A 179 7.83 0.66 -11.04
N LEU A 180 8.09 0.30 -9.78
CA LEU A 180 7.29 -0.72 -9.08
C LEU A 180 5.85 -0.25 -8.88
N ARG A 181 5.64 1.01 -8.49
CA ARG A 181 4.29 1.58 -8.35
C ARG A 181 3.49 1.49 -9.65
N LYS A 182 4.09 1.82 -10.80
CA LYS A 182 3.43 1.70 -12.12
C LYS A 182 3.07 0.24 -12.43
N LYS A 183 3.95 -0.72 -12.11
CA LYS A 183 3.68 -2.16 -12.28
C LYS A 183 2.51 -2.61 -11.41
N LEU A 184 2.50 -2.25 -10.13
CA LEU A 184 1.44 -2.61 -9.19
C LEU A 184 0.09 -1.98 -9.57
N LYS A 185 0.07 -0.73 -10.06
CA LYS A 185 -1.16 -0.09 -10.54
C LYS A 185 -1.81 -0.88 -11.67
N LYS A 186 -1.04 -1.30 -12.67
CA LYS A 186 -1.56 -2.14 -13.77
C LYS A 186 -2.13 -3.47 -13.28
N ARG A 187 -1.50 -4.08 -12.27
CA ARG A 187 -1.96 -5.34 -11.67
C ARG A 187 -3.24 -5.15 -10.83
N ALA A 188 -3.32 -4.05 -10.08
CA ALA A 188 -4.53 -3.66 -9.36
C ALA A 188 -5.69 -3.42 -10.34
N GLU A 189 -5.48 -2.61 -11.38
CA GLU A 189 -6.48 -2.35 -12.44
C GLU A 189 -6.98 -3.64 -13.10
N LEU A 190 -6.08 -4.60 -13.35
CA LEU A 190 -6.45 -5.91 -13.89
C LEU A 190 -7.28 -6.74 -12.91
N SER A 191 -6.86 -6.78 -11.64
CA SER A 191 -7.59 -7.50 -10.58
C SER A 191 -8.97 -6.90 -10.36
N GLU A 192 -9.05 -5.57 -10.27
CA GLU A 192 -10.29 -4.80 -10.21
C GLU A 192 -11.19 -5.18 -11.38
N PHE A 193 -10.71 -5.16 -12.63
CA PHE A 193 -11.48 -5.59 -13.80
C PHE A 193 -12.10 -6.98 -13.65
N PHE A 194 -11.39 -7.94 -13.05
CA PHE A 194 -11.92 -9.29 -12.85
C PHE A 194 -12.93 -9.38 -11.69
N VAL A 195 -12.71 -8.69 -10.57
CA VAL A 195 -13.72 -8.54 -9.50
C VAL A 195 -15.01 -7.99 -10.11
N GLN A 196 -14.83 -6.92 -10.88
CA GLN A 196 -15.88 -6.21 -11.55
C GLN A 196 -16.68 -7.11 -12.50
N ARG A 197 -15.96 -7.82 -13.37
CA ARG A 197 -16.55 -8.79 -14.28
C ARG A 197 -17.32 -9.89 -13.55
N ALA A 198 -16.80 -10.41 -12.43
CA ALA A 198 -17.48 -11.43 -11.65
C ALA A 198 -18.82 -10.95 -11.08
N THR A 199 -18.90 -9.66 -10.71
CA THR A 199 -20.14 -9.03 -10.21
C THR A 199 -21.17 -8.78 -11.32
N VAL A 200 -20.73 -8.28 -12.48
CA VAL A 200 -21.64 -7.84 -13.54
C VAL A 200 -22.06 -8.96 -14.49
N LEU A 201 -21.17 -9.90 -14.78
CA LEU A 201 -21.43 -10.94 -15.78
C LEU A 201 -22.72 -11.72 -15.49
N PRO A 202 -23.05 -12.12 -14.24
CA PRO A 202 -24.32 -12.78 -13.94
C PRO A 202 -25.55 -11.90 -14.22
N ILE A 203 -25.45 -10.59 -14.01
CA ILE A 203 -26.53 -9.63 -14.31
C ILE A 203 -26.70 -9.52 -15.83
N PHE A 204 -25.60 -9.38 -16.56
CA PHE A 204 -25.61 -9.33 -18.02
C PHE A 204 -26.25 -10.58 -18.64
N GLU A 205 -25.90 -11.78 -18.16
CA GLU A 205 -26.47 -13.03 -18.70
C GLU A 205 -27.99 -13.10 -18.52
N LYS A 206 -28.58 -12.47 -17.49
CA LYS A 206 -30.04 -12.37 -17.32
C LYS A 206 -30.73 -11.50 -18.38
N VAL A 207 -30.05 -10.46 -18.88
CA VAL A 207 -30.61 -9.52 -19.87
C VAL A 207 -30.16 -9.81 -21.31
N LYS A 208 -29.16 -10.68 -21.49
CA LYS A 208 -28.51 -10.98 -22.78
C LYS A 208 -29.50 -11.36 -23.87
N ALA A 209 -30.46 -12.25 -23.58
CA ALA A 209 -31.45 -12.66 -24.57
C ALA A 209 -32.29 -11.48 -25.09
N LYS A 210 -32.68 -10.55 -24.19
CA LYS A 210 -33.39 -9.32 -24.55
C LYS A 210 -32.53 -8.42 -25.44
N LEU A 211 -31.25 -8.27 -25.11
CA LEU A 211 -30.31 -7.44 -25.87
C LEU A 211 -30.02 -8.02 -27.27
N VAL A 212 -29.94 -9.35 -27.41
CA VAL A 212 -29.82 -10.02 -28.71
C VAL A 212 -31.08 -9.80 -29.55
N LYS A 213 -32.27 -10.01 -28.97
CA LYS A 213 -33.55 -9.79 -29.66
C LYS A 213 -33.71 -8.34 -30.13
N ALA A 214 -33.19 -7.38 -29.35
CA ALA A 214 -33.19 -5.96 -29.69
C ALA A 214 -32.08 -5.56 -30.70
N GLY A 215 -31.23 -6.50 -31.14
CA GLY A 215 -30.10 -6.20 -32.03
C GLY A 215 -28.98 -5.39 -31.37
N GLN A 216 -29.04 -5.18 -30.05
CA GLN A 216 -28.09 -4.37 -29.29
C GLN A 216 -26.84 -5.16 -28.89
N TYR A 217 -26.88 -6.49 -28.94
CA TYR A 217 -25.73 -7.35 -28.64
C TYR A 217 -25.59 -8.47 -29.68
N ASP A 218 -24.38 -8.63 -30.19
CA ASP A 218 -24.01 -9.69 -31.12
C ASP A 218 -23.21 -10.78 -30.39
N PRO A 219 -23.76 -11.99 -30.22
CA PRO A 219 -23.11 -13.06 -29.48
C PRO A 219 -21.90 -13.65 -30.21
N LYS A 220 -21.82 -13.54 -31.55
CA LYS A 220 -20.71 -14.08 -32.34
C LYS A 220 -19.47 -13.21 -32.17
N THR A 221 -19.65 -11.90 -32.32
CA THR A 221 -18.54 -10.93 -32.20
C THR A 221 -18.31 -10.49 -30.75
N LYS A 222 -19.23 -10.80 -29.83
CA LYS A 222 -19.26 -10.34 -28.43
C LYS A 222 -19.19 -8.82 -28.33
N GLN A 223 -19.86 -8.13 -29.24
CA GLN A 223 -19.92 -6.67 -29.27
C GLN A 223 -21.35 -6.19 -29.05
N PHE A 224 -21.46 -5.12 -28.28
CA PHE A 224 -22.65 -4.29 -28.27
C PHE A 224 -22.67 -3.42 -29.52
N LYS A 225 -23.82 -3.32 -30.17
CA LYS A 225 -24.04 -2.47 -31.35
C LYS A 225 -25.01 -1.37 -30.95
N ILE A 226 -24.56 -0.13 -31.07
CA ILE A 226 -25.39 1.04 -30.85
C ILE A 226 -25.32 1.87 -32.12
N SER A 227 -26.48 2.15 -32.69
CA SER A 227 -26.62 3.00 -33.87
C SER A 227 -27.64 4.08 -33.56
N ILE A 228 -27.30 5.32 -33.90
CA ILE A 228 -28.24 6.43 -33.84
C ILE A 228 -28.38 7.05 -35.23
N GLU A 229 -29.61 7.47 -35.53
CA GLU A 229 -29.93 8.30 -36.68
C GLU A 229 -30.85 9.41 -36.17
N GLU A 230 -30.31 10.62 -36.07
CA GLU A 230 -31.02 11.77 -35.51
C GLU A 230 -31.09 12.90 -36.54
N LYS A 231 -32.25 13.53 -36.61
CA LYS A 231 -32.49 14.68 -37.49
C LYS A 231 -32.46 15.96 -36.67
N PHE A 232 -31.69 16.92 -37.13
CA PHE A 232 -31.55 18.23 -36.53
C PHE A 232 -32.05 19.28 -37.51
N ASP A 233 -32.81 20.25 -37.02
CA ASP A 233 -33.19 21.40 -37.82
C ASP A 233 -31.96 22.23 -38.19
N ALA A 234 -31.97 22.76 -39.41
CA ALA A 234 -30.93 23.64 -39.88
C ALA A 234 -30.98 24.94 -39.08
N PRO A 235 -29.87 25.35 -38.45
CA PRO A 235 -29.81 26.63 -37.75
C PRO A 235 -30.10 27.80 -38.70
N GLN A 236 -30.70 28.88 -38.17
CA GLN A 236 -31.23 29.98 -38.97
C GLN A 236 -30.16 30.90 -39.58
N LYS A 237 -28.90 30.86 -39.11
CA LYS A 237 -27.76 31.61 -39.68
C LYS A 237 -26.77 30.61 -40.29
N LYS A 238 -25.87 31.06 -41.18
CA LYS A 238 -24.85 30.22 -41.85
C LYS A 238 -23.47 30.52 -41.26
N SER A 239 -22.96 29.66 -40.40
CA SER A 239 -21.61 29.78 -39.84
C SER A 239 -20.93 28.40 -39.72
N ALA A 240 -19.60 28.37 -39.88
CA ALA A 240 -18.79 27.15 -39.78
C ALA A 240 -18.93 26.40 -38.44
N ASN A 241 -19.42 27.09 -37.39
CA ASN A 241 -19.65 26.53 -36.06
C ASN A 241 -20.87 25.59 -35.97
N GLU A 242 -21.76 25.57 -36.97
CA GLU A 242 -23.02 24.83 -36.91
C GLU A 242 -22.86 23.33 -37.14
N LYS A 243 -22.00 22.93 -38.07
CA LYS A 243 -21.68 21.50 -38.26
C LYS A 243 -21.07 20.92 -36.99
N ALA A 244 -20.19 21.67 -36.33
CA ALA A 244 -19.59 21.27 -35.07
C ALA A 244 -20.63 21.18 -33.94
N LEU A 245 -21.62 22.08 -33.90
CA LEU A 245 -22.72 22.03 -32.93
C LEU A 245 -23.59 20.78 -33.13
N ILE A 246 -24.01 20.50 -34.37
CA ILE A 246 -24.82 19.32 -34.71
C ILE A 246 -24.04 18.03 -34.42
N GLN A 247 -22.73 17.99 -34.74
CA GLN A 247 -21.86 16.88 -34.35
C GLN A 247 -21.82 16.70 -32.84
N ARG A 248 -21.65 17.77 -32.05
CA ARG A 248 -21.66 17.68 -30.59
C ARG A 248 -23.00 17.13 -30.08
N GLN A 249 -24.12 17.62 -30.61
CA GLN A 249 -25.45 17.12 -30.23
C GLN A 249 -25.63 15.64 -30.59
N GLY A 250 -25.22 15.21 -31.79
CA GLY A 250 -25.21 13.81 -32.20
C GLY A 250 -24.35 12.92 -31.30
N ILE A 251 -23.13 13.37 -30.98
CA ILE A 251 -22.23 12.67 -30.04
C ILE A 251 -22.89 12.53 -28.66
N MET A 252 -23.53 13.59 -28.14
CA MET A 252 -24.23 13.55 -26.85
C MET A 252 -25.42 12.56 -26.87
N LYS A 253 -26.16 12.47 -27.97
CA LYS A 253 -27.23 11.47 -28.15
C LYS A 253 -26.68 10.04 -28.15
N LEU A 254 -25.55 9.81 -28.81
CA LEU A 254 -24.88 8.52 -28.82
C LEU A 254 -24.39 8.13 -27.41
N LEU A 255 -23.74 9.06 -26.69
CA LEU A 255 -23.32 8.85 -25.31
C LEU A 255 -24.49 8.56 -24.38
N ASN A 256 -25.63 9.24 -24.56
CA ASN A 256 -26.86 8.93 -23.84
C ASN A 256 -27.36 7.52 -24.13
N SER A 257 -27.34 7.08 -25.40
CA SER A 257 -27.76 5.72 -25.79
C SER A 257 -26.85 4.64 -25.18
N ILE A 258 -25.54 4.90 -25.15
CA ILE A 258 -24.56 4.04 -24.44
C ILE A 258 -24.90 3.99 -22.95
N THR A 259 -25.20 5.14 -22.35
CA THR A 259 -25.57 5.25 -20.94
C THR A 259 -26.82 4.41 -20.65
N ASP A 260 -27.88 4.56 -21.46
CA ASP A 260 -29.11 3.79 -21.33
C ASP A 260 -28.87 2.28 -21.45
N LEU A 261 -27.98 1.87 -22.36
CA LEU A 261 -27.57 0.47 -22.48
C LEU A 261 -26.87 -0.03 -21.21
N VAL A 262 -25.97 0.76 -20.63
CA VAL A 262 -25.29 0.40 -19.37
C VAL A 262 -26.28 0.25 -18.22
N TRP A 263 -27.25 1.17 -18.09
CA TRP A 263 -28.33 1.04 -17.09
C TRP A 263 -29.22 -0.18 -17.34
N THR A 264 -29.50 -0.48 -18.61
CA THR A 264 -30.23 -1.70 -19.00
C THR A 264 -29.46 -2.95 -18.59
N ILE A 265 -28.15 -2.99 -18.82
CA ILE A 265 -27.29 -4.09 -18.41
C ILE A 265 -27.21 -4.20 -16.88
N ALA A 266 -27.22 -3.07 -16.17
CA ALA A 266 -27.30 -3.04 -14.71
C ALA A 266 -28.65 -3.55 -14.16
N ALA A 267 -29.65 -3.77 -15.03
CA ALA A 267 -31.04 -4.05 -14.64
C ALA A 267 -31.62 -2.97 -13.70
N LYS A 268 -31.25 -1.70 -13.93
CA LYS A 268 -31.69 -0.54 -13.14
C LYS A 268 -32.35 0.51 -14.03
N LYS A 269 -33.22 1.32 -13.43
CA LYS A 269 -33.79 2.51 -14.09
C LYS A 269 -32.79 3.66 -14.02
N ARG A 270 -32.49 4.29 -15.16
CA ARG A 270 -31.66 5.48 -15.24
C ARG A 270 -32.33 6.66 -14.50
N PRO A 271 -31.65 7.32 -13.54
CA PRO A 271 -32.11 8.58 -12.95
C PRO A 271 -32.21 9.68 -14.01
N ALA A 272 -33.21 10.56 -13.90
CA ALA A 272 -33.45 11.61 -14.88
C ALA A 272 -32.27 12.62 -14.98
N ASP A 273 -31.51 12.78 -13.90
CA ASP A 273 -30.36 13.67 -13.78
C ASP A 273 -29.01 12.97 -14.00
N ALA A 274 -29.01 11.69 -14.37
CA ALA A 274 -27.78 10.93 -14.59
C ALA A 274 -27.00 11.46 -15.81
N ALA A 275 -25.77 11.93 -15.54
CA ALA A 275 -24.85 12.37 -16.58
C ALA A 275 -24.50 11.22 -17.55
N PRO A 276 -24.19 11.54 -18.83
CA PRO A 276 -23.73 10.53 -19.78
C PRO A 276 -22.41 9.90 -19.34
N ILE A 277 -22.21 8.63 -19.67
CA ILE A 277 -20.98 7.90 -19.38
C ILE A 277 -19.82 8.49 -20.18
N GLU A 278 -18.77 8.94 -19.49
CA GLU A 278 -17.51 9.28 -20.12
C GLU A 278 -16.77 8.00 -20.52
N LEU A 279 -16.89 7.63 -21.80
CA LEU A 279 -16.06 6.58 -22.36
C LEU A 279 -14.66 7.12 -22.64
N LYS A 280 -13.63 6.44 -22.13
CA LYS A 280 -12.25 6.72 -22.55
C LYS A 280 -12.17 6.63 -24.08
N ALA A 281 -11.54 7.60 -24.73
CA ALA A 281 -11.41 7.64 -26.19
C ALA A 281 -10.81 6.35 -26.79
N SER A 282 -9.99 5.62 -26.02
CA SER A 282 -9.43 4.31 -26.40
C SER A 282 -10.47 3.18 -26.53
N LEU A 283 -11.63 3.30 -25.87
CA LEU A 283 -12.77 2.39 -25.98
C LEU A 283 -13.63 2.70 -27.21
N LEU A 284 -13.47 3.90 -27.77
CA LEU A 284 -14.15 4.39 -28.97
C LEU A 284 -13.35 4.09 -30.25
N LYS A 285 -12.59 2.99 -30.28
CA LYS A 285 -11.93 2.53 -31.52
C LYS A 285 -13.00 2.20 -32.56
N GLY A 286 -13.20 3.10 -33.52
CA GLY A 286 -14.24 3.00 -34.55
C GLY A 286 -15.23 4.17 -34.59
N PHE A 287 -15.21 5.08 -33.61
CA PHE A 287 -16.10 6.26 -33.58
C PHE A 287 -16.00 7.17 -34.81
N ALA A 288 -14.88 7.09 -35.52
CA ALA A 288 -14.61 7.86 -36.73
C ALA A 288 -15.15 7.23 -38.02
N LYS A 289 -15.66 5.99 -38.01
CA LYS A 289 -15.99 5.27 -39.26
C LYS A 289 -17.37 5.58 -39.85
N GLY A 290 -18.18 6.44 -39.24
CA GLY A 290 -19.50 6.73 -39.80
C GLY A 290 -20.17 7.93 -39.19
N GLN A 291 -19.53 9.10 -39.24
CA GLN A 291 -20.22 10.36 -39.00
C GLN A 291 -20.63 10.96 -40.34
N ASP A 292 -21.72 10.45 -40.90
CA ASP A 292 -22.30 11.08 -42.08
C ASP A 292 -23.25 12.18 -41.63
N LEU A 293 -22.83 13.42 -41.90
CA LEU A 293 -23.70 14.58 -41.88
C LEU A 293 -24.20 14.84 -43.29
N SER A 294 -25.39 14.33 -43.60
CA SER A 294 -26.07 14.67 -44.84
C SER A 294 -27.07 15.80 -44.60
N LYS A 295 -27.12 16.77 -45.52
CA LYS A 295 -28.10 17.85 -45.49
C LYS A 295 -29.18 17.55 -46.53
N LYS A 296 -30.44 17.53 -46.10
CA LYS A 296 -31.61 17.46 -47.00
C LYS A 296 -32.56 18.58 -46.63
N GLY A 297 -32.67 19.59 -47.50
CA GLY A 297 -33.45 20.79 -47.24
C GLY A 297 -32.99 21.55 -45.98
N LYS A 298 -33.92 21.79 -45.06
CA LYS A 298 -33.69 22.46 -43.75
C LYS A 298 -33.34 21.47 -42.63
N THR A 299 -32.91 20.25 -42.94
CA THR A 299 -32.55 19.26 -41.91
C THR A 299 -31.18 18.66 -42.17
N TYR A 300 -30.44 18.44 -41.08
CA TYR A 300 -29.22 17.65 -41.04
C TYR A 300 -29.52 16.30 -40.42
N THR A 301 -29.07 15.23 -41.06
CA THR A 301 -29.13 13.89 -40.47
C THR A 301 -27.75 13.54 -39.95
N TYR A 302 -27.65 13.21 -38.66
CA TYR A 302 -26.46 12.63 -38.06
C TYR A 302 -26.68 11.13 -37.91
N LYS A 303 -25.87 10.35 -38.60
CA LYS A 303 -25.80 8.89 -38.40
C LYS A 303 -24.50 8.58 -37.68
N ALA A 304 -24.56 7.67 -36.72
CA ALA A 304 -23.37 7.10 -36.09
C ALA A 304 -23.66 5.68 -35.60
N SER A 305 -22.65 4.81 -35.72
CA SER A 305 -22.69 3.46 -35.16
C SER A 305 -21.39 3.16 -34.42
N VAL A 306 -21.47 2.46 -33.30
CA VAL A 306 -20.32 2.02 -32.52
C VAL A 306 -20.48 0.57 -32.11
N GLY A 307 -19.42 -0.21 -32.31
CA GLY A 307 -19.25 -1.54 -31.75
C GLY A 307 -18.42 -1.46 -30.48
N ILE A 308 -18.97 -1.89 -29.34
CA ILE A 308 -18.27 -1.88 -28.05
C ILE A 308 -18.05 -3.31 -27.58
N ALA A 309 -16.81 -3.70 -27.33
CA ALA A 309 -16.50 -5.03 -26.81
C ALA A 309 -17.23 -5.28 -25.48
N ARG A 310 -17.82 -6.48 -25.31
CA ARG A 310 -18.63 -6.83 -24.12
C ARG A 310 -17.94 -6.43 -22.84
N ASP A 311 -16.73 -6.95 -22.63
CA ASP A 311 -16.01 -6.80 -21.37
C ASP A 311 -15.61 -5.35 -21.09
N ALA A 312 -15.44 -4.52 -22.12
CA ALA A 312 -15.21 -3.08 -21.96
C ALA A 312 -16.46 -2.35 -21.47
N LEU A 313 -17.65 -2.71 -21.97
CA LEU A 313 -18.90 -2.09 -21.53
C LEU A 313 -19.30 -2.56 -20.12
N LEU A 314 -19.07 -3.84 -19.80
CA LEU A 314 -19.39 -4.38 -18.47
C LEU A 314 -18.61 -3.72 -17.34
N PHE A 315 -17.39 -3.23 -17.61
CA PHE A 315 -16.60 -2.44 -16.65
C PHE A 315 -17.37 -1.17 -16.19
N HIS A 316 -18.03 -0.47 -17.12
CA HIS A 316 -18.78 0.76 -16.84
C HIS A 316 -20.15 0.54 -16.16
N VAL A 317 -20.67 -0.70 -16.15
CA VAL A 317 -21.93 -1.06 -15.45
C VAL A 317 -21.77 -0.97 -13.93
N ILE A 318 -20.54 -0.95 -13.44
CA ILE A 318 -20.23 -1.05 -12.01
C ILE A 318 -20.27 0.29 -11.34
N ASP A 319 -19.80 1.33 -12.02
CA ASP A 319 -19.95 2.71 -11.60
C ASP A 319 -21.44 3.04 -11.32
N VAL A 320 -22.33 2.49 -12.14
CA VAL A 320 -23.79 2.58 -11.97
C VAL A 320 -24.29 1.75 -10.77
N ASN A 321 -23.71 0.57 -10.52
CA ASN A 321 -24.14 -0.30 -9.43
C ASN A 321 -23.67 0.14 -8.05
N ALA A 322 -22.46 0.69 -7.95
CA ALA A 322 -21.87 1.21 -6.71
C ALA A 322 -22.49 2.55 -6.26
N GLY A 323 -23.37 3.16 -7.07
CA GLY A 323 -23.89 4.50 -6.82
C GLY A 323 -22.84 5.61 -7.00
N GLU A 324 -21.64 5.26 -7.46
CA GLU A 324 -20.51 6.17 -7.62
C GLU A 324 -20.49 6.83 -9.00
N TYR A 325 -21.58 7.47 -9.42
CA TYR A 325 -21.49 8.51 -10.45
C TYR A 325 -21.23 9.85 -9.76
N LYS A 326 -19.96 10.11 -9.42
CA LYS A 326 -19.54 11.43 -8.93
C LYS A 326 -19.84 12.45 -10.04
N LYS A 327 -20.57 13.52 -9.71
CA LYS A 327 -20.65 14.72 -10.56
C LYS A 327 -19.22 15.11 -10.94
N VAL A 328 -18.82 14.86 -12.18
CA VAL A 328 -17.59 15.44 -12.71
C VAL A 328 -17.83 16.93 -12.68
N LYS A 329 -17.24 17.62 -11.69
CA LYS A 329 -17.16 19.07 -11.72
C LYS A 329 -16.46 19.40 -13.03
N ALA A 330 -17.21 19.92 -13.99
CA ALA A 330 -16.66 20.49 -15.20
C ALA A 330 -15.56 21.46 -14.76
N LYS A 331 -14.29 21.09 -14.96
CA LYS A 331 -13.21 22.05 -14.86
C LYS A 331 -13.49 23.06 -15.96
N LYS A 332 -13.84 24.29 -15.54
CA LYS A 332 -13.97 25.46 -16.41
C LYS A 332 -12.69 25.67 -17.20
#